data_AF-A0A7K0DJD8-F1
#
_entry.id   AF-A0A7K0DJD8-F1
#
_cell.length_a   1.000
_cell.length_b   1.000
_cell.length_c   1.000
_cell.angle_alpha   90.00
_cell.angle_beta   90.00
_cell.angle_gamma   90.00
#
_symmetry.space_group_name_H-M   'P 1'
#
loop_
_entity.id
_entity.type
_entity.pdbx_description
1 polymer ?
#
loop_
_entity_poly.entity_id
_entity_poly.type
_entity_poly.pdbx_seq_one_letter_code
_entity_poly.pdbx_strand_id
1 'polypeptide(L)'
;MSNPSETVRELAEIPAVEVISRAAVMLMSSAAEKLGLADDDPQASPHLDLDEARRLITALAGLITASVEYLGPHAGPLREGLQALQRAFRESSAHPDAPGTGPGEKYTGPVY
;
A
#
# COMPACT_ATOMS: atom_id res chain seq x y z
N MET A 1 16.71 17.05 30.54
CA MET A 1 16.46 15.71 29.97
C MET A 1 15.06 15.72 29.37
N SER A 2 14.92 15.47 28.07
CA SER A 2 13.61 15.24 27.46
C SER A 2 13.05 13.91 27.99
N ASN A 3 11.77 13.90 28.34
CA ASN A 3 11.11 12.72 28.89
C ASN A 3 10.82 11.76 27.73
N PRO A 4 11.36 10.52 27.69
CA PRO A 4 11.15 9.59 26.57
C PRO A 4 9.69 9.15 26.37
N SER A 5 8.77 9.59 27.26
CA SER A 5 7.32 9.46 27.13
C SER A 5 6.67 10.43 26.14
N GLU A 6 7.39 11.45 25.64
CA GLU A 6 6.96 12.23 24.48
C GLU A 6 7.18 11.36 23.22
N THR A 7 6.28 10.49 22.78
CA THR A 7 5.13 10.87 21.94
C THR A 7 4.30 9.61 21.63
N VAL A 8 4.00 8.76 22.62
CA VAL A 8 3.01 7.69 22.43
C VAL A 8 1.64 8.32 22.62
N ARG A 9 0.95 8.62 21.52
CA ARG A 9 -0.44 9.09 21.57
C ARG A 9 -1.35 7.91 21.91
N GLU A 10 -2.24 8.12 22.86
CA GLU A 10 -3.30 7.16 23.18
C GLU A 10 -4.17 6.93 21.96
N LEU A 11 -4.41 5.68 21.57
CA LEU A 11 -5.18 5.34 20.37
C LEU A 11 -6.60 5.91 20.42
N ALA A 12 -7.16 6.04 21.63
CA ALA A 12 -8.47 6.64 21.88
C ALA A 12 -8.57 8.11 21.46
N GLU A 13 -7.43 8.82 21.37
CA GLU A 13 -7.38 10.24 21.03
C GLU A 13 -7.07 10.49 19.54
N ILE A 14 -6.77 9.44 18.77
CA ILE A 14 -6.42 9.56 17.36
C ILE A 14 -7.69 9.53 16.50
N PRO A 15 -7.93 10.55 15.65
CA PRO A 15 -9.05 10.52 14.72
C PRO A 15 -9.00 9.28 13.81
N ALA A 16 -10.16 8.67 13.54
CA ALA A 16 -10.25 7.46 12.71
C ALA A 16 -9.61 7.64 11.32
N VAL A 17 -9.76 8.82 10.70
CA VAL A 17 -9.13 9.15 9.41
C VAL A 17 -7.60 9.12 9.49
N GLU A 18 -7.00 9.53 10.61
CA GLU A 18 -5.56 9.47 10.84
C GLU A 18 -5.09 8.02 11.02
N VAL A 19 -5.86 7.20 11.75
CA VAL A 19 -5.57 5.76 11.90
C VAL A 19 -5.59 5.05 10.55
N ILE A 20 -6.63 5.26 9.75
CA ILE A 20 -6.79 4.66 8.42
C ILE A 20 -5.65 5.11 7.50
N SER A 21 -5.37 6.43 7.46
CA SER A 21 -4.32 6.97 6.58
C SER A 21 -2.94 6.41 6.95
N ARG A 22 -2.64 6.26 8.25
CA ARG A 22 -1.38 5.64 8.71
C ARG A 22 -1.29 4.17 8.35
N ALA A 23 -2.38 3.41 8.52
CA ALA A 23 -2.42 2.01 8.12
C ALA A 23 -2.22 1.87 6.59
N ALA A 24 -2.84 2.75 5.80
CA ALA A 24 -2.67 2.76 4.34
C ALA A 24 -1.22 3.05 3.95
N VAL A 25 -0.56 4.05 4.56
CA VAL A 25 0.86 4.34 4.32
C VAL A 25 1.74 3.17 4.74
N MET A 26 1.48 2.53 5.89
CA MET A 26 2.23 1.35 6.33
C MET A 26 2.13 0.21 5.32
N LEU A 27 0.92 -0.14 4.87
CA LEU A 27 0.70 -1.17 3.86
C LEU A 27 1.39 -0.82 2.54
N MET A 28 1.32 0.45 2.12
CA MET A 28 1.94 0.95 0.89
C MET A 28 3.47 0.83 0.95
N SER A 29 4.09 1.31 2.03
CA SER A 29 5.54 1.21 2.24
C SER A 29 5.99 -0.25 2.31
N SER A 30 5.30 -1.10 3.06
CA SER A 30 5.62 -2.53 3.11
C SER A 30 5.47 -3.21 1.76
N ALA A 31 4.47 -2.86 0.95
CA ALA A 31 4.31 -3.39 -0.40
C ALA A 31 5.46 -2.94 -1.32
N ALA A 32 5.89 -1.67 -1.23
CA ALA A 32 7.01 -1.15 -2.00
C ALA A 32 8.32 -1.90 -1.69
N GLU A 33 8.60 -2.16 -0.41
CA GLU A 33 9.74 -2.98 0.04
C GLU A 33 9.66 -4.39 -0.55
N LYS A 34 8.48 -5.03 -0.53
CA LYS A 34 8.26 -6.36 -1.10
C LYS A 34 8.30 -6.41 -2.63
N LEU A 35 8.18 -5.27 -3.28
CA LEU A 35 8.41 -5.13 -4.72
C LEU A 35 9.87 -4.78 -5.04
N GLY A 36 10.75 -4.68 -4.04
CA GLY A 36 12.15 -4.30 -4.21
C GLY A 36 12.35 -2.81 -4.55
N LEU A 37 11.31 -1.98 -4.49
CA LEU A 37 11.35 -0.59 -4.96
C LEU A 37 12.22 0.34 -4.08
N ALA A 38 12.72 -0.15 -2.96
CA ALA A 38 13.63 0.58 -2.07
C ALA A 38 15.11 0.42 -2.48
N ASP A 39 15.44 -0.55 -3.35
CA ASP A 39 16.79 -0.79 -3.85
C ASP A 39 17.00 -0.16 -5.24
N ASP A 40 18.27 0.10 -5.60
CA ASP A 40 18.63 0.68 -6.91
C ASP A 40 18.20 -0.19 -8.10
N ASP A 41 18.23 -1.52 -7.93
CA ASP A 41 17.69 -2.51 -8.87
C ASP A 41 16.59 -3.33 -8.19
N PRO A 42 15.31 -3.00 -8.44
CA PRO A 42 14.19 -3.71 -7.83
C PRO A 42 14.13 -5.22 -8.15
N GLN A 43 14.61 -5.64 -9.33
CA GLN A 43 14.56 -7.07 -9.72
C GLN A 43 15.66 -7.90 -9.04
N ALA A 44 16.74 -7.25 -8.61
CA ALA A 44 17.83 -7.88 -7.86
C ALA A 44 17.70 -7.71 -6.34
N SER A 45 16.63 -7.06 -5.86
CA SER A 45 16.43 -6.80 -4.44
C SER A 45 16.35 -8.09 -3.62
N PRO A 46 17.06 -8.21 -2.48
CA PRO A 46 16.91 -9.34 -1.56
C PRO A 46 15.54 -9.34 -0.83
N HIS A 47 14.76 -8.28 -0.98
CA HIS A 47 13.44 -8.11 -0.36
C HIS A 47 12.29 -8.36 -1.32
N LEU A 48 12.57 -8.55 -2.62
CA LEU A 48 11.58 -8.87 -3.64
C LEU A 48 10.85 -10.18 -3.30
N ASP A 49 9.54 -10.08 -3.08
CA ASP A 49 8.65 -11.18 -2.75
C ASP A 49 7.24 -10.82 -3.25
N LEU A 50 6.90 -11.34 -4.44
CA LEU A 50 5.61 -11.07 -5.08
C LEU A 50 4.45 -11.72 -4.33
N ASP A 51 4.65 -12.80 -3.59
CA ASP A 51 3.55 -13.42 -2.85
C ASP A 51 3.14 -12.55 -1.65
N GLU A 52 4.11 -11.99 -0.93
CA GLU A 52 3.85 -11.02 0.14
C GLU A 52 3.33 -9.69 -0.41
N ALA A 53 3.94 -9.16 -1.49
CA ALA A 53 3.46 -7.93 -2.13
C ALA A 53 1.99 -8.02 -2.56
N ARG A 54 1.57 -9.16 -3.13
CA ARG A 54 0.18 -9.40 -3.55
C ARG A 54 -0.80 -9.21 -2.40
N ARG A 55 -0.47 -9.75 -1.22
CA ARG A 55 -1.33 -9.69 -0.03
C ARG A 55 -1.45 -8.26 0.48
N LEU A 56 -0.33 -7.53 0.56
CA LEU A 56 -0.28 -6.15 1.04
C LEU A 56 -1.03 -5.19 0.09
N ILE A 57 -0.80 -5.29 -1.22
CA ILE A 57 -1.50 -4.48 -2.23
C ILE A 57 -3.01 -4.78 -2.21
N THR A 58 -3.40 -6.05 -2.07
CA THR A 58 -4.82 -6.43 -1.98
C THR A 58 -5.48 -5.88 -0.72
N ALA A 59 -4.80 -5.93 0.42
CA ALA A 59 -5.27 -5.36 1.68
C ALA A 59 -5.41 -3.83 1.58
N LEU A 60 -4.40 -3.15 1.01
CA LEU A 60 -4.42 -1.71 0.78
C LEU A 60 -5.59 -1.29 -0.12
N ALA A 61 -5.82 -2.01 -1.22
CA ALA A 61 -6.94 -1.78 -2.12
C ALA A 61 -8.29 -1.90 -1.40
N GLY A 62 -8.46 -2.95 -0.59
CA GLY A 62 -9.67 -3.11 0.22
C GLY A 62 -9.87 -1.98 1.22
N LEU A 63 -8.81 -1.58 1.93
CA LEU A 63 -8.84 -0.50 2.91
C LEU A 63 -9.23 0.83 2.26
N ILE A 64 -8.57 1.21 1.16
CA ILE A 64 -8.83 2.48 0.46
C ILE A 64 -10.26 2.49 -0.08
N THR A 65 -10.69 1.43 -0.77
CA THR A 65 -12.03 1.36 -1.34
C THR A 65 -13.12 1.45 -0.27
N ALA A 66 -12.93 0.77 0.87
CA ALA A 66 -13.90 0.81 1.96
C ALA A 66 -13.94 2.15 2.71
N SER A 67 -12.88 2.96 2.63
CA SER A 67 -12.74 4.21 3.41
C SER A 67 -12.77 5.50 2.59
N VAL A 68 -12.90 5.40 1.26
CA VAL A 68 -12.73 6.52 0.33
C VAL A 68 -13.59 7.75 0.66
N GLU A 69 -14.82 7.54 1.13
CA GLU A 69 -15.76 8.62 1.49
C GLU A 69 -15.32 9.42 2.73
N TYR A 70 -14.48 8.82 3.58
CA TYR A 70 -13.99 9.41 4.83
C TYR A 70 -12.60 10.04 4.72
N LEU A 71 -11.84 9.67 3.69
CA LEU A 71 -10.43 10.09 3.52
C LEU A 71 -10.29 11.55 3.03
N GLY A 72 -11.36 12.13 2.47
CA GLY A 72 -11.36 13.51 1.99
C GLY A 72 -10.18 13.78 1.03
N PRO A 73 -9.37 14.84 1.25
CA PRO A 73 -8.23 15.17 0.40
C PRO A 73 -7.16 14.08 0.29
N HIS A 74 -7.04 13.18 1.27
CA HIS A 74 -6.02 12.13 1.27
C HIS A 74 -6.34 10.98 0.32
N ALA A 75 -7.59 10.87 -0.18
CA ALA A 75 -8.02 9.76 -1.03
C ALA A 75 -7.32 9.74 -2.41
N GLY A 76 -6.98 10.90 -2.97
CA GLY A 76 -6.31 11.00 -4.27
C GLY A 76 -4.90 10.37 -4.23
N PRO A 77 -3.98 10.90 -3.40
CA PRO A 77 -2.62 10.38 -3.30
C PRO A 77 -2.55 8.89 -2.92
N LEU A 78 -3.44 8.42 -2.04
CA LEU A 78 -3.46 7.00 -1.65
C LEU A 78 -3.85 6.08 -2.82
N ARG A 79 -4.82 6.48 -3.65
CA ARG A 79 -5.22 5.73 -4.86
C ARG A 79 -4.12 5.75 -5.92
N GLU A 80 -3.45 6.88 -6.11
CA GLU A 80 -2.33 6.99 -7.05
C GLU A 80 -1.16 6.09 -6.63
N GLY A 81 -0.80 6.10 -5.34
CA GLY A 81 0.22 5.21 -4.79
C GLY A 81 -0.15 3.73 -4.94
N LEU A 82 -1.41 3.36 -4.67
CA LEU A 82 -1.90 2.00 -4.90
C LEU A 82 -1.77 1.58 -6.37
N GLN A 83 -2.18 2.43 -7.32
CA GLN A 83 -2.05 2.12 -8.75
C GLN A 83 -0.59 1.98 -9.19
N ALA A 84 0.32 2.78 -8.62
CA ALA A 84 1.75 2.64 -8.89
C ALA A 84 2.28 1.27 -8.42
N LEU A 85 1.88 0.82 -7.23
CA LEU A 85 2.24 -0.51 -6.74
C LEU A 85 1.65 -1.64 -7.60
N GLN A 86 0.41 -1.50 -8.06
CA GLN A 86 -0.24 -2.49 -8.94
C GLN A 86 0.49 -2.61 -10.29
N ARG A 87 0.91 -1.48 -10.89
CA ARG A 87 1.74 -1.48 -12.11
C ARG A 87 3.09 -2.14 -11.87
N ALA A 88 3.80 -1.72 -10.84
CA ALA A 88 5.12 -2.28 -10.49
C ALA A 88 5.03 -3.80 -10.24
N PHE A 89 3.99 -4.27 -9.55
CA PHE A 89 3.74 -5.70 -9.37
C PHE A 89 3.58 -6.43 -10.71
N ARG A 90 2.79 -5.86 -11.62
CA ARG A 90 2.54 -6.43 -12.95
C ARG A 90 3.82 -6.50 -13.77
N GLU A 91 4.63 -5.45 -13.74
CA GLU A 91 5.93 -5.34 -14.44
C GLU A 91 6.97 -6.33 -13.89
N SER A 92 7.01 -6.52 -12.57
CA SER A 92 7.92 -7.48 -11.92
C SER A 92 7.52 -8.94 -12.09
N SER A 93 6.26 -9.22 -12.45
CA SER A 93 5.82 -10.60 -12.63
C SER A 93 6.27 -11.17 -13.97
N ALA A 94 7.03 -12.26 -13.93
CA ALA A 94 7.35 -13.04 -15.14
C ALA A 94 6.10 -13.62 -15.83
N HIS A 95 5.00 -13.78 -15.09
CA HIS A 95 3.72 -14.25 -15.59
C HIS A 95 2.62 -13.30 -15.09
N PRO A 96 2.40 -12.16 -15.78
CA PRO A 96 1.43 -11.18 -15.33
C PRO A 96 0.02 -11.75 -15.25
N ASP A 97 -0.71 -11.37 -14.19
CA ASP A 97 -2.11 -11.73 -14.04
C ASP A 97 -2.96 -11.16 -15.20
N ALA A 98 -4.06 -11.83 -15.52
CA ALA A 98 -5.02 -11.30 -16.49
C ALA A 98 -5.61 -9.97 -15.97
N PRO A 99 -5.98 -9.02 -16.86
CA PRO A 99 -6.60 -7.77 -16.43
C PRO A 99 -7.84 -8.00 -15.54
N GLY A 100 -7.90 -7.34 -14.39
CA GLY A 100 -8.96 -7.48 -13.39
C GLY A 100 -8.68 -8.55 -12.33
N THR A 101 -7.58 -9.30 -12.46
CA THR A 101 -7.22 -10.41 -11.55
C THR A 101 -5.92 -10.15 -10.80
N GLY A 102 -5.24 -9.04 -11.08
CA GLY A 102 -4.06 -8.59 -10.33
C GLY A 102 -4.37 -8.23 -8.88
N PRO A 103 -3.32 -8.01 -8.06
CA PRO A 103 -3.49 -7.68 -6.66
C PRO A 103 -4.35 -6.42 -6.47
N GLY A 104 -5.42 -6.54 -5.69
CA GLY A 104 -6.36 -5.45 -5.44
C GLY A 104 -7.30 -5.07 -6.61
N GLU A 105 -7.11 -5.61 -7.82
CA GLU A 105 -7.89 -5.20 -9.01
C GLU A 105 -9.38 -5.53 -8.92
N LYS A 106 -9.75 -6.51 -8.10
CA LYS A 106 -11.16 -6.77 -7.76
C LYS A 106 -11.89 -5.55 -7.16
N TYR A 107 -11.14 -4.62 -6.55
CA TYR A 107 -11.68 -3.39 -5.97
C TYR A 107 -11.47 -2.16 -6.86
N THR A 108 -10.38 -2.11 -7.63
CA THR A 108 -9.96 -0.92 -8.39
C THR A 108 -10.25 -0.98 -9.88
N GLY A 109 -10.60 -2.17 -10.40
CA GLY A 109 -10.56 -2.45 -11.82
C GLY A 109 -9.14 -2.78 -12.32
N PRO A 110 -9.02 -3.15 -13.61
CA PRO A 110 -7.74 -3.51 -14.22
C PRO A 110 -6.78 -2.32 -14.28
N VAL A 111 -5.49 -2.60 -14.12
CA VAL A 111 -4.40 -1.65 -14.34
C VAL A 111 -3.61 -2.06 -15.58
N TYR A 112 -3.30 -1.08 -16.42
CA TYR A 112 -2.60 -1.26 -17.70
C TYR A 112 -1.18 -0.69 -17.66
#